data_AF-A0A954JTW1-F1
#
_entry.id   AF-A0A954JTW1-F1
#
_cell.length_a   1.000
_cell.length_b   1.000
_cell.length_c   1.000
_cell.angle_alpha   90.00
_cell.angle_beta   90.00
_cell.angle_gamma   90.00
#
_symmetry.space_group_name_H-M   'P 1'
#
loop_
_entity.id
_entity.type
_entity.pdbx_description
1 polymer ?
#
loop_
_entity_poly.entity_id
_entity_poly.type
_entity_poly.pdbx_seq_one_letter_code
_entity_poly.pdbx_strand_id
1 'polypeptide(L)'
;MLTRILLMLICFGSLPGCVIMHTSVTNPNPRLKTVALVPFFNLSQEPDVDGRRFALAYYSELQKVPGFQVLPLGVSEVAMVENKLSMNNPDDVLKLAKILNVDAVVIGAVTDYSPYYPPRIGMQVSWYSPHSQEFIPGMPLLVEERHAEKSMLNKLFKMDRVAAREVRHEEHRQNKEVRHAAHIEQKETRKAEKELRKAGMKDCPEGCPVEFSEPTTTENAVIRGQSTDSLDSWPYTQNQSGIVQAAAQANQGSPSLDEPLHAPLPTDSQSKVGAGPKVGAGQQILPAPKPGISSSSIPPQSNTSVVKQFEDYCPPTQVGTYDPHQPFMSYTRLFDGSDAALVAHLRDYLEVSGDRRSGGWEAYLHRSEDFIRFTSHLMILEMLTLHGGQAKHQIIFKVRKYR
;
A
#
# COMPACT_ATOMS: atom_id res chain seq x y z
N MET A 1 30.99 -21.33 -30.58
CA MET A 1 29.51 -21.31 -30.34
C MET A 1 29.15 -20.95 -28.91
N LEU A 2 29.74 -21.56 -27.87
CA LEU A 2 29.42 -21.27 -26.46
C LEU A 2 29.30 -19.77 -26.11
N THR A 3 30.23 -18.94 -26.58
CA THR A 3 30.22 -17.48 -26.33
C THR A 3 29.00 -16.75 -26.91
N ARG A 4 28.44 -17.20 -28.04
CA ARG A 4 27.19 -16.65 -28.60
C ARG A 4 25.96 -17.11 -27.81
N ILE A 5 25.97 -18.32 -27.27
CA ILE A 5 24.90 -18.86 -26.42
C ILE A 5 24.90 -18.14 -25.06
N LEU A 6 26.08 -17.91 -24.47
CA LEU A 6 26.23 -17.18 -23.22
C LEU A 6 25.77 -15.72 -23.36
N LEU A 7 26.11 -15.05 -24.47
CA LEU A 7 25.64 -13.68 -24.75
C LEU A 7 24.10 -13.62 -24.89
N MET A 8 23.48 -14.58 -25.58
CA MET A 8 22.02 -14.68 -25.69
C MET A 8 21.34 -14.90 -24.32
N LEU A 9 21.88 -15.77 -23.47
CA LEU A 9 21.37 -16.00 -22.12
C LEU A 9 21.47 -14.76 -21.22
N ILE A 10 22.56 -14.00 -21.31
CA ILE A 10 22.74 -12.74 -20.57
C ILE A 10 21.75 -11.67 -21.08
N CYS A 11 21.54 -11.57 -22.40
CA CYS A 11 20.55 -10.65 -22.97
C CYS A 11 19.11 -10.99 -22.53
N PHE A 12 18.72 -12.26 -22.51
CA PHE A 12 17.40 -12.69 -22.03
C PHE A 12 17.22 -12.50 -20.52
N GLY A 13 18.28 -12.65 -19.71
CA GLY A 13 18.25 -12.37 -18.27
C GLY A 13 18.14 -10.88 -17.90
N SER A 14 18.39 -9.97 -18.86
CA SER A 14 18.43 -8.52 -18.63
C SER A 14 17.10 -7.78 -18.82
N LEU A 15 16.00 -8.51 -19.04
CA LEU A 15 14.65 -7.95 -19.11
C LEU A 15 13.87 -8.22 -17.81
N PRO A 16 14.04 -7.43 -16.74
CA PRO A 16 13.10 -7.37 -15.63
C PRO A 16 11.83 -6.64 -16.09
N GLY A 17 11.12 -7.23 -17.05
CA GLY A 17 9.79 -6.80 -17.47
C GLY A 17 8.86 -6.95 -16.29
N CYS A 18 8.53 -5.84 -15.63
CA CYS A 18 7.59 -5.87 -14.54
C CYS A 18 6.16 -5.99 -15.11
N VAL A 19 5.34 -6.75 -14.41
CA VAL A 19 3.97 -7.06 -14.84
C VAL A 19 3.04 -6.24 -13.96
N ILE A 20 2.37 -5.25 -14.55
CA ILE A 20 1.36 -4.44 -13.87
C ILE A 20 -0.01 -5.00 -14.27
N MET A 21 -0.83 -5.38 -13.29
CA MET A 21 -2.21 -5.80 -13.55
C MET A 21 -3.14 -4.60 -13.35
N HIS A 22 -3.53 -3.97 -14.45
CA HIS A 22 -4.56 -2.93 -14.43
C HIS A 22 -5.94 -3.58 -14.24
N THR A 23 -6.72 -3.09 -13.28
CA THR A 23 -8.12 -3.47 -13.07
C THR A 23 -9.01 -2.32 -13.50
N SER A 24 -9.69 -2.47 -14.64
CA SER A 24 -10.77 -1.56 -15.03
C SER A 24 -12.11 -2.22 -14.74
N VAL A 25 -13.04 -1.46 -14.15
CA VAL A 25 -14.41 -1.91 -13.87
C VAL A 25 -15.36 -1.29 -14.89
N THR A 26 -16.40 -2.01 -15.26
CA THR A 26 -17.50 -1.52 -16.10
C THR A 26 -18.76 -1.37 -15.25
N ASN A 27 -19.69 -0.51 -15.67
CA ASN A 27 -21.02 -0.42 -15.06
C ASN A 27 -21.68 -1.82 -14.99
N PRO A 28 -22.08 -2.31 -13.79
CA PRO A 28 -22.71 -3.62 -13.62
C PRO A 28 -24.10 -3.74 -14.23
N ASN A 29 -24.85 -2.64 -14.40
CA ASN A 29 -26.24 -2.69 -14.79
C ASN A 29 -26.56 -1.70 -15.94
N PRO A 30 -27.04 -2.19 -17.10
CA PRO A 30 -27.27 -1.37 -18.29
C PRO A 30 -28.46 -0.40 -18.21
N ARG A 31 -29.32 -0.50 -17.17
CA ARG A 31 -30.41 0.46 -16.90
C ARG A 31 -29.90 1.73 -16.19
N LEU A 32 -28.80 1.64 -15.45
CA LEU A 32 -28.24 2.75 -14.66
C LEU A 32 -27.19 3.50 -15.48
N LYS A 33 -27.63 4.40 -16.37
CA LYS A 33 -26.71 5.13 -17.27
C LYS A 33 -26.38 6.50 -16.72
N THR A 34 -27.39 7.27 -16.35
CA THR A 34 -27.25 8.69 -16.01
C THR A 34 -27.13 8.86 -14.50
N VAL A 35 -26.03 9.44 -14.05
CA VAL A 35 -25.69 9.55 -12.62
C VAL A 35 -25.39 11.00 -12.27
N ALA A 36 -26.10 11.55 -11.29
CA ALA A 36 -25.80 12.86 -10.70
C ALA A 36 -24.99 12.70 -9.40
N LEU A 37 -24.12 13.66 -9.11
CA LEU A 37 -23.38 13.75 -7.85
C LEU A 37 -23.80 15.01 -7.11
N VAL A 38 -23.95 14.91 -5.79
CA VAL A 38 -24.05 16.09 -4.92
C VAL A 38 -22.71 16.37 -4.23
N PRO A 39 -22.46 17.60 -3.75
CA PRO A 39 -21.32 17.88 -2.87
C PRO A 39 -21.32 16.95 -1.65
N PHE A 40 -20.13 16.51 -1.22
CA PHE A 40 -20.06 15.57 -0.10
C PHE A 40 -20.33 16.29 1.22
N PHE A 41 -20.99 15.61 2.16
CA PHE A 41 -21.17 16.12 3.52
C PHE A 41 -19.86 16.03 4.32
N ASN A 42 -19.57 17.04 5.13
CA ASN A 42 -18.50 16.94 6.12
C ASN A 42 -19.07 16.32 7.42
N LEU A 43 -18.62 15.11 7.75
CA LEU A 43 -18.87 14.42 9.02
C LEU A 43 -17.55 14.15 9.78
N SER A 44 -16.46 14.79 9.35
CA SER A 44 -15.14 14.66 9.97
C SER A 44 -14.98 15.62 11.15
N GLN A 45 -13.88 15.48 11.89
CA GLN A 45 -13.54 16.41 12.99
C GLN A 45 -12.95 17.74 12.50
N GLU A 46 -12.56 17.82 11.23
CA GLU A 46 -11.97 19.02 10.62
C GLU A 46 -13.10 19.91 10.07
N PRO A 47 -13.27 21.16 10.53
CA PRO A 47 -14.40 22.00 10.14
C PRO A 47 -14.32 22.48 8.67
N ASP A 48 -13.12 22.81 8.18
CA ASP A 48 -12.90 23.52 6.91
C ASP A 48 -12.84 22.59 5.67
N VAL A 49 -13.43 21.39 5.75
CA VAL A 49 -13.41 20.41 4.67
C VAL A 49 -14.43 20.76 3.58
N ASP A 50 -13.95 21.32 2.47
CA ASP A 50 -14.77 21.48 1.27
C ASP A 50 -15.15 20.12 0.65
N GLY A 51 -16.41 19.71 0.85
CA GLY A 51 -16.97 18.50 0.26
C GLY A 51 -17.24 18.57 -1.24
N ARG A 52 -17.27 19.77 -1.84
CA ARG A 52 -17.35 19.94 -3.29
C ARG A 52 -16.10 19.40 -3.98
N ARG A 53 -14.93 19.64 -3.39
CA ARG A 53 -13.62 19.11 -3.82
C ARG A 53 -13.61 17.58 -3.93
N PHE A 54 -14.16 16.89 -2.93
CA PHE A 54 -14.30 15.43 -2.95
C PHE A 54 -15.25 14.95 -4.04
N ALA A 55 -16.40 15.62 -4.19
CA ALA A 55 -17.34 15.31 -5.25
C ALA A 55 -16.76 15.56 -6.66
N LEU A 56 -15.94 16.60 -6.86
CA LEU A 56 -15.24 16.85 -8.13
C LEU A 56 -14.17 15.79 -8.44
N ALA A 57 -13.43 15.34 -7.42
CA ALA A 57 -12.49 14.23 -7.57
C ALA A 57 -13.21 12.94 -7.94
N TYR A 58 -14.30 12.60 -7.24
CA TYR A 58 -15.15 11.44 -7.52
C TYR A 58 -15.80 11.51 -8.90
N TYR A 59 -16.29 12.68 -9.33
CA TYR A 59 -16.76 12.95 -10.69
C TYR A 59 -15.69 12.60 -11.73
N SER A 60 -14.45 13.10 -11.53
CA SER A 60 -13.36 12.93 -12.48
C SER A 60 -12.91 11.48 -12.66
N GLU A 61 -13.13 10.63 -11.66
CA GLU A 61 -12.85 9.19 -11.74
C GLU A 61 -14.06 8.39 -12.25
N LEU A 62 -15.28 8.73 -11.82
CA LEU A 62 -16.50 8.03 -12.28
C LEU A 62 -16.73 8.23 -13.78
N GLN A 63 -16.40 9.41 -14.34
CA GLN A 63 -16.50 9.68 -15.78
C GLN A 63 -15.59 8.77 -16.62
N LYS A 64 -14.54 8.17 -16.04
CA LYS A 64 -13.66 7.21 -16.74
C LYS A 64 -14.26 5.81 -16.83
N VAL A 65 -15.28 5.49 -16.03
CA VAL A 65 -15.89 4.17 -15.96
C VAL A 65 -16.83 3.96 -17.16
N PRO A 66 -16.60 2.94 -18.01
CA PRO A 66 -17.47 2.66 -19.14
C PRO A 66 -18.90 2.33 -18.70
N GLY A 67 -19.87 2.95 -19.38
CA GLY A 67 -21.30 2.72 -19.16
C GLY A 67 -22.00 3.70 -18.23
N PHE A 68 -21.29 4.72 -17.69
CA PHE A 68 -21.91 5.84 -16.98
C PHE A 68 -21.83 7.15 -17.77
N GLN A 69 -22.91 7.92 -17.73
CA GLN A 69 -23.01 9.30 -18.15
C GLN A 69 -23.16 10.16 -16.89
N VAL A 70 -22.06 10.79 -16.48
CA VAL A 70 -21.99 11.52 -15.21
C VAL A 70 -22.35 12.98 -15.41
N LEU A 71 -23.37 13.46 -14.69
CA LEU A 71 -23.81 14.85 -14.72
C LEU A 71 -22.82 15.73 -13.94
N PRO A 72 -22.40 16.91 -14.45
CA PRO A 72 -21.49 17.80 -13.72
C PRO A 72 -22.10 18.33 -12.43
N LEU A 73 -21.30 18.40 -11.35
CA LEU A 73 -21.71 18.89 -10.03
C LEU A 73 -22.51 20.19 -10.09
N GLY A 74 -22.05 21.17 -10.88
CA GLY A 74 -22.70 22.48 -10.96
C GLY A 74 -24.18 22.43 -11.36
N VAL A 75 -24.60 21.42 -12.14
CA VAL A 75 -26.01 21.22 -12.51
C VAL A 75 -26.81 20.71 -11.31
N SER A 76 -26.24 19.77 -10.53
CA SER A 76 -26.84 19.27 -9.29
C SER A 76 -26.89 20.34 -8.20
N GLU A 77 -25.83 21.14 -8.05
CA GLU A 77 -25.74 22.26 -7.11
C GLU A 77 -26.83 23.31 -7.39
N VAL A 78 -27.00 23.72 -8.65
CA VAL A 78 -28.05 24.67 -9.06
C VAL A 78 -29.44 24.08 -8.78
N ALA A 79 -29.70 22.83 -9.19
CA ALA A 79 -31.00 22.19 -8.95
C ALA A 79 -31.32 22.02 -7.46
N MET A 80 -30.32 21.75 -6.61
CA MET A 80 -30.48 21.71 -5.15
C MET A 80 -30.86 23.08 -4.58
N VAL A 81 -30.19 24.15 -5.01
CA VAL A 81 -30.44 25.52 -4.54
C VAL A 81 -31.82 26.03 -4.99
N GLU A 82 -32.16 25.85 -6.28
CA GLU A 82 -33.44 26.26 -6.85
C GLU A 82 -34.63 25.59 -6.17
N ASN A 83 -34.51 24.29 -5.87
CA ASN A 83 -35.57 23.49 -5.25
C ASN A 83 -35.46 23.42 -3.71
N LYS A 84 -34.51 24.15 -3.11
CA LYS A 84 -34.26 24.23 -1.66
C LYS A 84 -34.08 22.87 -0.97
N LEU A 85 -33.38 21.96 -1.64
CA LEU A 85 -33.19 20.58 -1.17
C LEU A 85 -31.90 20.46 -0.36
N SER A 86 -31.99 19.99 0.88
CA SER A 86 -30.82 19.89 1.78
C SER A 86 -30.12 18.53 1.74
N MET A 87 -30.62 17.56 0.97
CA MET A 87 -30.08 16.18 0.85
C MET A 87 -29.99 15.37 2.17
N ASN A 88 -30.46 15.90 3.30
CA ASN A 88 -30.42 15.26 4.62
C ASN A 88 -31.43 14.09 4.78
N ASN A 89 -32.44 14.02 3.92
CA ASN A 89 -33.48 13.00 3.91
C ASN A 89 -33.48 12.32 2.53
N PRO A 90 -33.53 10.97 2.42
CA PRO A 90 -33.68 10.27 1.14
C PRO A 90 -34.83 10.81 0.26
N ASP A 91 -35.91 11.34 0.84
CA ASP A 91 -37.00 12.00 0.08
C ASP A 91 -36.50 13.12 -0.83
N ASP A 92 -35.57 13.95 -0.35
CA ASP A 92 -35.04 15.08 -1.11
C ASP A 92 -34.12 14.59 -2.24
N VAL A 93 -33.36 13.53 -1.97
CA VAL A 93 -32.48 12.87 -2.94
C VAL A 93 -33.30 12.28 -4.09
N LEU A 94 -34.42 11.63 -3.77
CA LEU A 94 -35.37 11.10 -4.75
C LEU A 94 -36.12 12.21 -5.51
N LYS A 95 -36.39 13.37 -4.88
CA LYS A 95 -36.91 14.55 -5.59
C LYS A 95 -35.86 15.08 -6.58
N LEU A 96 -34.61 15.22 -6.17
CA LEU A 96 -33.51 15.68 -7.03
C LEU A 96 -33.31 14.74 -8.22
N ALA A 97 -33.37 13.42 -8.00
CA ALA A 97 -33.29 12.42 -9.07
C ALA A 97 -34.38 12.62 -10.13
N LYS A 98 -35.62 12.91 -9.70
CA LYS A 98 -36.77 13.18 -10.57
C LYS A 98 -36.65 14.52 -11.30
N ILE A 99 -36.18 15.58 -10.62
CA ILE A 99 -35.98 16.92 -11.19
C ILE A 99 -34.90 16.88 -12.30
N LEU A 100 -33.78 16.20 -12.04
CA LEU A 100 -32.68 16.06 -13.00
C LEU A 100 -32.92 14.99 -14.06
N ASN A 101 -33.99 14.18 -13.93
CA ASN A 101 -34.28 13.02 -14.76
C ASN A 101 -33.08 12.06 -14.90
N VAL A 102 -32.50 11.66 -13.77
CA VAL A 102 -31.34 10.76 -13.69
C VAL A 102 -31.69 9.41 -13.09
N ASP A 103 -30.93 8.38 -13.46
CA ASP A 103 -31.15 7.00 -13.00
C ASP A 103 -30.66 6.81 -11.56
N ALA A 104 -29.62 7.54 -11.13
CA ALA A 104 -29.23 7.62 -9.72
C ALA A 104 -28.63 8.97 -9.30
N VAL A 105 -28.67 9.21 -8.00
CA VAL A 105 -27.98 10.30 -7.30
C VAL A 105 -26.98 9.69 -6.32
N VAL A 106 -25.73 10.17 -6.37
CA VAL A 106 -24.64 9.76 -5.48
C VAL A 106 -24.49 10.79 -4.37
N ILE A 107 -24.67 10.34 -3.13
CA ILE A 107 -24.34 11.10 -1.93
C ILE A 107 -23.02 10.58 -1.39
N GLY A 108 -22.12 11.48 -1.01
CA GLY A 108 -20.93 11.13 -0.25
C GLY A 108 -20.85 11.89 1.07
N ALA A 109 -20.10 11.33 2.01
CA ALA A 109 -19.73 11.98 3.25
C ALA A 109 -18.25 11.71 3.56
N VAL A 110 -17.53 12.72 4.03
CA VAL A 110 -16.16 12.61 4.53
C VAL A 110 -16.24 12.40 6.04
N THR A 111 -15.79 11.23 6.52
CA THR A 111 -15.90 10.80 7.92
C THR A 111 -14.61 10.97 8.72
N ASP A 112 -13.45 11.03 8.05
CA ASP A 112 -12.16 11.41 8.61
C ASP A 112 -11.38 12.20 7.56
N TYR A 113 -10.62 13.21 7.97
CA TYR A 113 -9.76 13.96 7.07
C TYR A 113 -8.51 14.48 7.77
N SER A 114 -7.35 14.08 7.26
CA SER A 114 -6.04 14.57 7.66
C SER A 114 -5.23 14.83 6.39
N PRO A 115 -5.05 16.09 5.94
CA PRO A 115 -4.26 16.40 4.74
C PRO A 115 -2.74 16.24 4.97
N TYR A 116 -2.30 16.28 6.23
CA TYR A 116 -0.90 16.22 6.61
C TYR A 116 -0.32 14.81 6.42
N TYR A 117 0.93 14.73 5.95
CA TYR A 117 1.60 13.46 5.67
C TYR A 117 1.88 12.65 6.96
N PRO A 118 1.57 11.33 7.00
CA PRO A 118 0.86 10.55 5.99
C PRO A 118 -0.65 10.88 5.96
N PRO A 119 -1.22 11.22 4.78
CA PRO A 119 -2.59 11.70 4.69
C PRO A 119 -3.60 10.60 5.04
N ARG A 120 -4.72 10.97 5.66
CA ARG A 120 -5.84 10.03 5.92
C ARG A 120 -7.15 10.61 5.43
N ILE A 121 -7.97 9.74 4.85
CA ILE A 121 -9.29 10.08 4.31
C ILE A 121 -10.27 8.95 4.66
N GLY A 122 -11.26 9.25 5.49
CA GLY A 122 -12.45 8.43 5.68
C GLY A 122 -13.55 8.92 4.76
N MET A 123 -14.12 8.03 3.94
CA MET A 123 -15.22 8.37 3.04
C MET A 123 -16.31 7.29 3.09
N GLN A 124 -17.55 7.75 3.05
CA GLN A 124 -18.74 6.96 2.81
C GLN A 124 -19.42 7.46 1.53
N VAL A 125 -19.87 6.56 0.67
CA VAL A 125 -20.65 6.90 -0.53
C VAL A 125 -21.85 5.96 -0.63
N SER A 126 -23.00 6.54 -0.95
CA SER A 126 -24.29 5.87 -1.05
C SER A 126 -25.03 6.33 -2.30
N TRP A 127 -25.52 5.38 -3.09
CA TRP A 127 -26.24 5.63 -4.34
C TRP A 127 -27.73 5.35 -4.17
N TYR A 128 -28.55 6.33 -4.54
CA TYR A 128 -30.01 6.26 -4.49
C TYR A 128 -30.58 6.27 -5.90
N SER A 129 -31.62 5.48 -6.13
CA SER A 129 -32.35 5.39 -7.40
C SER A 129 -33.84 5.63 -7.15
N PRO A 130 -34.58 6.27 -8.06
CA PRO A 130 -36.03 6.23 -8.04
C PRO A 130 -36.61 4.91 -8.62
N HIS A 131 -35.79 4.10 -9.31
CA HIS A 131 -36.20 2.88 -10.03
C HIS A 131 -35.57 1.61 -9.44
N SER A 132 -36.33 0.51 -9.43
CA SER A 132 -35.85 -0.79 -8.94
C SER A 132 -34.65 -1.30 -9.72
N GLN A 133 -33.56 -1.56 -9.00
CA GLN A 133 -32.26 -1.84 -9.57
C GLN A 133 -31.78 -3.25 -9.16
N GLU A 134 -31.63 -4.12 -10.16
CA GLU A 134 -31.17 -5.49 -9.97
C GLU A 134 -29.64 -5.55 -10.05
N PHE A 135 -28.99 -6.23 -9.10
CA PHE A 135 -27.55 -6.52 -9.13
C PHE A 135 -27.31 -8.01 -9.03
N ILE A 136 -26.38 -8.50 -9.84
CA ILE A 136 -25.74 -9.79 -9.60
C ILE A 136 -24.49 -9.45 -8.77
N PRO A 137 -24.37 -9.88 -7.50
CA PRO A 137 -23.23 -9.54 -6.67
C PRO A 137 -21.94 -10.06 -7.31
N GLY A 138 -20.91 -9.22 -7.33
CA GLY A 138 -19.61 -9.58 -7.88
C GLY A 138 -18.70 -10.20 -6.82
N MET A 139 -17.68 -10.91 -7.27
CA MET A 139 -16.62 -11.34 -6.35
C MET A 139 -15.84 -10.11 -5.89
N PRO A 140 -15.61 -9.92 -4.57
CA PRO A 140 -14.80 -8.81 -4.08
C PRO A 140 -13.40 -8.87 -4.71
N LEU A 141 -12.83 -7.70 -5.03
CA LEU A 141 -11.40 -7.66 -5.28
C LEU A 141 -10.69 -8.01 -3.98
N LEU A 142 -9.89 -9.08 -4.03
CA LEU A 142 -9.24 -9.67 -2.86
C LEU A 142 -8.09 -8.75 -2.42
N VAL A 143 -8.44 -7.73 -1.64
CA VAL A 143 -7.51 -6.84 -0.95
C VAL A 143 -6.70 -7.67 0.06
N GLU A 144 -7.37 -8.55 0.81
CA GLU A 144 -6.75 -9.35 1.88
C GLU A 144 -5.89 -10.53 1.41
N GLU A 145 -6.23 -11.23 0.32
CA GLU A 145 -5.42 -12.38 -0.13
C GLU A 145 -4.03 -11.95 -0.62
N ARG A 146 -3.89 -10.78 -1.24
CA ARG A 146 -2.57 -10.23 -1.59
C ARG A 146 -1.70 -9.94 -0.37
N HIS A 147 -2.26 -9.77 0.84
CA HIS A 147 -1.47 -9.75 2.07
C HIS A 147 -1.10 -11.16 2.55
N ALA A 148 -2.00 -12.13 2.46
CA ALA A 148 -1.74 -13.51 2.85
C ALA A 148 -0.58 -14.12 2.04
N GLU A 149 -0.64 -14.05 0.70
CA GLU A 149 0.42 -14.56 -0.17
C GLU A 149 1.75 -13.81 0.01
N LYS A 150 1.74 -12.47 0.01
CA LYS A 150 2.96 -11.68 0.24
C LYS A 150 3.54 -11.90 1.65
N SER A 151 2.72 -12.22 2.65
CA SER A 151 3.17 -12.59 3.99
C SER A 151 3.84 -13.96 3.99
N MET A 152 3.28 -14.96 3.29
CA MET A 152 3.89 -16.28 3.15
C MET A 152 5.21 -16.24 2.35
N LEU A 153 5.24 -15.55 1.21
CA LEU A 153 6.47 -15.35 0.44
C LEU A 153 7.54 -14.58 1.23
N ASN A 154 7.18 -13.52 1.96
CA ASN A 154 8.14 -12.82 2.83
C ASN A 154 8.62 -13.68 4.01
N LYS A 155 7.80 -14.59 4.55
CA LYS A 155 8.25 -15.58 5.56
C LYS A 155 9.26 -16.54 4.95
N LEU A 156 8.99 -17.07 3.76
CA LEU A 156 9.89 -17.98 3.04
C LEU A 156 11.25 -17.31 2.73
N PHE A 157 11.25 -16.10 2.15
CA PHE A 157 12.49 -15.36 1.88
C PHE A 157 13.25 -14.93 3.15
N LYS A 158 12.55 -14.73 4.29
CA LYS A 158 13.21 -14.51 5.58
C LYS A 158 13.88 -15.80 6.08
N MET A 159 13.25 -16.95 5.93
CA MET A 159 13.83 -18.25 6.29
C MET A 159 15.07 -18.57 5.45
N ASP A 160 15.01 -18.39 4.12
CA ASP A 160 16.18 -18.57 3.24
C ASP A 160 17.35 -17.64 3.63
N ARG A 161 17.07 -16.37 3.98
CA ARG A 161 18.10 -15.43 4.46
C ARG A 161 18.72 -15.83 5.80
N VAL A 162 17.98 -16.53 6.66
CA VAL A 162 18.50 -17.06 7.93
C VAL A 162 19.35 -18.31 7.66
N ALA A 163 18.85 -19.28 6.89
CA ALA A 163 19.59 -20.48 6.50
C ALA A 163 20.91 -20.13 5.79
N ALA A 164 20.88 -19.20 4.82
CA ALA A 164 22.08 -18.72 4.14
C ALA A 164 23.03 -17.89 5.04
N ARG A 165 22.60 -17.47 6.23
CA ARG A 165 23.47 -16.87 7.25
C ARG A 165 24.11 -17.95 8.12
N GLU A 166 23.34 -18.95 8.52
CA GLU A 166 23.79 -20.11 9.31
C GLU A 166 24.84 -20.94 8.55
N VAL A 167 24.59 -21.27 7.27
CA VAL A 167 25.57 -21.97 6.42
C VAL A 167 26.91 -21.23 6.35
N ARG A 168 26.89 -19.90 6.19
CA ARG A 168 28.12 -19.08 6.19
C ARG A 168 28.82 -19.01 7.55
N HIS A 169 28.08 -19.07 8.66
CA HIS A 169 28.68 -19.18 9.99
C HIS A 169 29.33 -20.54 10.21
N GLU A 170 28.72 -21.62 9.73
CA GLU A 170 29.26 -22.97 9.81
C GLU A 170 30.51 -23.15 8.94
N GLU A 171 30.47 -22.67 7.69
CA GLU A 171 31.61 -22.65 6.77
C GLU A 171 32.80 -21.87 7.36
N HIS A 172 32.53 -20.71 7.99
CA HIS A 172 33.56 -19.94 8.69
C HIS A 172 34.10 -20.68 9.93
N ARG A 173 33.28 -21.46 10.64
CA ARG A 173 33.71 -22.29 11.77
C ARG A 173 34.65 -23.40 11.29
N GLN A 174 34.24 -24.17 10.28
CA GLN A 174 35.06 -25.23 9.70
C GLN A 174 36.38 -24.70 9.13
N ASN A 175 36.37 -23.58 8.41
CA ASN A 175 37.60 -22.96 7.87
C ASN A 175 38.55 -22.51 9.01
N LYS A 176 38.02 -22.06 10.15
CA LYS A 176 38.84 -21.74 11.34
C LYS A 176 39.46 -23.00 11.96
N GLU A 177 38.73 -24.10 12.02
CA GLU A 177 39.21 -25.40 12.53
C GLU A 177 40.29 -26.00 11.63
N VAL A 178 40.09 -26.00 10.31
CA VAL A 178 41.09 -26.44 9.32
C VAL A 178 42.39 -25.64 9.44
N ARG A 179 42.31 -24.31 9.58
CA ARG A 179 43.49 -23.45 9.81
C ARG A 179 44.19 -23.77 11.13
N HIS A 180 43.45 -24.13 12.18
CA HIS A 180 44.02 -24.50 13.47
C HIS A 180 44.73 -25.86 13.40
N ALA A 181 44.13 -26.85 12.73
CA ALA A 181 44.73 -28.17 12.50
C ALA A 181 46.03 -28.07 11.69
N ALA A 182 46.01 -27.36 10.55
CA ALA A 182 47.21 -27.15 9.72
C ALA A 182 48.35 -26.44 10.48
N HIS A 183 48.02 -25.52 11.40
CA HIS A 183 49.00 -24.85 12.25
C HIS A 183 49.57 -25.77 13.37
N ILE A 184 48.81 -26.75 13.85
CA ILE A 184 49.34 -27.81 14.75
C ILE A 184 50.30 -28.70 13.97
N GLU A 185 49.89 -29.22 12.81
CA GLU A 185 50.73 -30.07 11.95
C GLU A 185 52.04 -29.36 11.55
N GLN A 186 51.98 -28.07 11.21
CA GLN A 186 53.18 -27.29 10.91
C GLN A 186 54.08 -27.05 12.13
N LYS A 187 53.54 -27.08 13.36
CA LYS A 187 54.34 -27.05 14.59
C LYS A 187 54.97 -28.41 14.88
N GLU A 188 54.25 -29.50 14.65
CA GLU A 188 54.74 -30.86 14.87
C GLU A 188 55.85 -31.23 13.87
N THR A 189 55.68 -30.92 12.59
CA THR A 189 56.74 -31.08 11.57
C THR A 189 57.99 -30.27 11.91
N ARG A 190 57.85 -28.98 12.29
CA ARG A 190 58.98 -28.16 12.77
C ARG A 190 59.62 -28.68 14.06
N LYS A 191 58.87 -29.39 14.91
CA LYS A 191 59.41 -30.03 16.11
C LYS A 191 60.18 -31.30 15.74
N ALA A 192 59.62 -32.14 14.86
CA ALA A 192 60.27 -33.32 14.33
C ALA A 192 61.57 -32.98 13.58
N GLU A 193 61.57 -31.94 12.75
CA GLU A 193 62.77 -31.43 12.06
C GLU A 193 63.86 -30.97 13.05
N LYS A 194 63.47 -30.31 14.15
CA LYS A 194 64.40 -29.92 15.22
C LYS A 194 64.96 -31.12 15.97
N GLU A 195 64.14 -32.12 16.29
CA GLU A 195 64.64 -33.36 16.92
C GLU A 195 65.51 -34.17 15.96
N LEU A 196 65.22 -34.19 14.66
CA LEU A 196 66.05 -34.82 13.63
C LEU A 196 67.40 -34.11 13.49
N ARG A 197 67.41 -32.76 13.53
CA ARG A 197 68.65 -31.96 13.58
C ARG A 197 69.48 -32.20 14.85
N LYS A 198 68.84 -32.41 16.01
CA LYS A 198 69.55 -32.80 17.24
C LYS A 198 70.12 -34.22 17.13
N ALA A 199 69.37 -35.16 16.54
CA ALA A 199 69.82 -36.54 16.34
C ALA A 199 70.98 -36.62 15.34
N GLY A 200 70.98 -35.78 14.30
CA GLY A 200 72.10 -35.59 13.38
C GLY A 200 73.27 -34.79 13.95
N MET A 201 73.22 -34.35 15.21
CA MET A 201 74.32 -33.66 15.89
C MET A 201 75.02 -34.57 16.90
N LYS A 202 75.42 -35.75 16.41
CA LYS A 202 76.50 -36.57 16.97
C LYS A 202 77.50 -36.91 15.87
N ASP A 203 78.76 -36.91 16.27
CA ASP A 203 79.95 -37.30 15.50
C ASP A 203 80.32 -36.38 14.32
N CYS A 204 80.97 -35.27 14.67
CA CYS A 204 82.09 -34.75 13.88
C CYS A 204 83.36 -34.82 14.74
N PRO A 205 84.35 -35.67 14.39
CA PRO A 205 85.67 -35.62 15.02
C PRO A 205 86.43 -34.35 14.63
N GLU A 206 87.52 -34.10 15.35
CA GLU A 206 88.28 -32.84 15.38
C GLU A 206 88.71 -32.29 14.01
N GLY A 207 88.52 -30.98 13.79
CA GLY A 207 89.09 -30.28 12.63
C GLY A 207 88.30 -29.06 12.14
N CYS A 208 88.30 -27.96 12.90
CA CYS A 208 87.80 -26.67 12.41
C CYS A 208 88.96 -25.75 11.99
N PRO A 209 89.09 -25.40 10.70
CA PRO A 209 89.71 -24.15 10.28
C PRO A 209 88.66 -23.03 10.38
N VAL A 210 89.04 -21.91 10.98
CA VAL A 210 88.21 -20.69 10.99
C VAL A 210 88.48 -19.92 9.70
N GLU A 211 87.45 -19.72 8.87
CA GLU A 211 87.51 -18.78 7.75
C GLU A 211 86.32 -17.81 7.84
N PHE A 212 86.62 -16.59 8.29
CA PHE A 212 85.68 -15.48 8.27
C PHE A 212 85.53 -14.99 6.83
N SER A 213 84.31 -15.01 6.30
CA SER A 213 83.95 -14.25 5.10
C SER A 213 82.70 -13.41 5.39
N GLU A 214 82.78 -12.12 5.05
CA GLU A 214 81.71 -11.14 5.25
C GLU A 214 80.58 -11.37 4.23
N PRO A 215 79.30 -11.23 4.61
CA PRO A 215 78.20 -11.41 3.68
C PRO A 215 78.01 -10.16 2.79
N THR A 216 78.19 -10.34 1.49
CA THR A 216 77.94 -9.30 0.48
C THR A 216 76.46 -8.92 0.44
N THR A 217 76.18 -7.61 0.43
CA THR A 217 74.85 -7.04 0.32
C THR A 217 74.13 -7.54 -0.93
N THR A 218 72.95 -8.16 -0.76
CA THR A 218 72.00 -8.41 -1.86
C THR A 218 70.61 -7.92 -1.46
N GLU A 219 69.88 -7.44 -2.46
CA GLU A 219 68.76 -6.53 -2.31
C GLU A 219 67.42 -7.22 -1.95
N ASN A 220 66.39 -6.41 -1.69
CA ASN A 220 64.97 -6.77 -1.66
C ASN A 220 64.40 -7.44 -0.40
N ALA A 221 64.56 -6.78 0.74
CA ALA A 221 63.62 -6.90 1.85
C ALA A 221 62.39 -5.98 1.63
N VAL A 222 61.34 -6.48 0.98
CA VAL A 222 60.06 -5.75 0.84
C VAL A 222 59.35 -5.69 2.20
N ILE A 223 59.47 -4.55 2.89
CA ILE A 223 58.76 -4.29 4.15
C ILE A 223 57.32 -3.85 3.84
N ARG A 224 56.38 -4.58 4.44
CA ARG A 224 54.93 -4.36 4.31
C ARG A 224 54.49 -3.16 5.14
N GLY A 225 54.04 -2.08 4.51
CA GLY A 225 53.20 -1.08 5.20
C GLY A 225 53.56 0.41 5.07
N GLN A 226 54.21 0.86 3.99
CA GLN A 226 54.33 2.30 3.69
C GLN A 226 53.98 2.57 2.21
N SER A 227 52.83 3.20 1.98
CA SER A 227 52.44 3.77 0.69
C SER A 227 52.80 5.24 0.67
N THR A 228 53.80 5.63 -0.13
CA THR A 228 54.15 7.03 -0.40
C THR A 228 53.44 7.52 -1.66
N ASP A 229 52.11 7.45 -1.69
CA ASP A 229 51.29 8.10 -2.72
C ASP A 229 50.74 9.42 -2.18
N SER A 230 51.06 10.52 -2.86
CA SER A 230 50.66 11.87 -2.45
C SER A 230 49.15 12.06 -2.63
N LEU A 231 48.49 12.68 -1.65
CA LEU A 231 47.03 12.72 -1.52
C LEU A 231 46.35 13.81 -2.38
N ASP A 232 46.94 14.15 -3.53
CA ASP A 232 46.57 15.28 -4.40
C ASP A 232 46.23 14.82 -5.84
N SER A 233 45.24 13.93 -5.98
CA SER A 233 44.66 13.58 -7.30
C SER A 233 43.28 12.91 -7.18
N TRP A 234 42.27 13.66 -6.72
CA TRP A 234 40.85 13.23 -6.78
C TRP A 234 39.98 14.38 -7.32
N PRO A 235 39.38 14.25 -8.53
CA PRO A 235 38.75 15.36 -9.23
C PRO A 235 37.28 15.60 -8.79
N TYR A 236 37.04 15.81 -7.49
CA TYR A 236 35.66 15.96 -6.96
C TYR A 236 35.42 17.13 -6.00
N THR A 237 36.44 17.91 -5.63
CA THR A 237 36.31 18.97 -4.60
C THR A 237 35.95 20.36 -5.13
N GLN A 238 35.93 20.59 -6.45
CA GLN A 238 35.80 21.94 -7.02
C GLN A 238 34.35 22.42 -7.30
N ASN A 239 33.31 21.67 -6.90
CA ASN A 239 31.92 22.00 -7.26
C ASN A 239 30.94 22.18 -6.09
N GLN A 240 31.42 22.23 -4.83
CA GLN A 240 30.54 22.41 -3.66
C GLN A 240 30.20 23.87 -3.35
N SER A 241 31.03 24.85 -3.76
CA SER A 241 30.77 26.28 -3.51
C SER A 241 29.62 26.86 -4.35
N GLY A 242 29.45 26.41 -5.59
CA GLY A 242 28.38 26.90 -6.48
C GLY A 242 26.96 26.45 -6.07
N ILE A 243 26.83 25.25 -5.50
CA ILE A 243 25.53 24.67 -5.15
C ILE A 243 24.90 25.38 -3.93
N VAL A 244 25.72 25.85 -2.98
CA VAL A 244 25.23 26.54 -1.77
C VAL A 244 24.71 27.96 -2.08
N GLN A 245 25.32 28.67 -3.06
CA GLN A 245 24.85 30.00 -3.45
C GLN A 245 23.58 29.97 -4.30
N ALA A 246 23.39 28.96 -5.16
CA ALA A 246 22.16 28.80 -5.94
C ALA A 246 20.91 28.57 -5.06
N ALA A 247 21.05 27.87 -3.94
CA ALA A 247 19.95 27.62 -3.00
C ALA A 247 19.54 28.87 -2.20
N ALA A 248 20.45 29.83 -2.01
CA ALA A 248 20.18 31.06 -1.24
C ALA A 248 19.38 32.11 -2.03
N GLN A 249 19.51 32.14 -3.38
CA GLN A 249 18.85 33.13 -4.23
C GLN A 249 17.43 32.74 -4.66
N ALA A 250 17.01 31.48 -4.48
CA ALA A 250 15.67 31.01 -4.84
C ALA A 250 14.55 31.41 -3.84
N ASN A 251 14.91 31.96 -2.67
CA ASN A 251 13.98 32.27 -1.58
C ASN A 251 13.75 33.79 -1.35
N GLN A 252 13.91 34.62 -2.39
CA GLN A 252 13.66 36.07 -2.30
C GLN A 252 12.74 36.56 -3.44
N GLY A 253 11.50 36.92 -3.07
CA GLY A 253 10.43 37.36 -3.98
C GLY A 253 9.16 36.53 -3.73
N SER A 254 8.11 37.02 -3.07
CA SER A 254 7.63 38.42 -2.99
C SER A 254 6.82 38.65 -1.70
N PRO A 255 6.75 39.90 -1.18
CA PRO A 255 5.99 40.21 0.02
C PRO A 255 4.50 40.37 -0.27
N SER A 256 3.66 39.66 0.49
CA SER A 256 2.25 39.97 0.64
C SER A 256 2.06 41.23 1.48
N LEU A 257 1.29 42.19 0.97
CA LEU A 257 0.66 43.21 1.81
C LEU A 257 -0.50 42.54 2.56
N ASP A 258 -0.50 42.60 3.89
CA ASP A 258 -1.72 42.78 4.70
C ASP A 258 -1.34 43.23 6.12
N GLU A 259 -2.11 44.18 6.64
CA GLU A 259 -1.89 44.88 7.91
C GLU A 259 -2.92 44.38 8.96
N PRO A 260 -2.54 44.12 10.23
CA PRO A 260 -3.43 43.48 11.19
C PRO A 260 -4.38 44.47 11.88
N LEU A 261 -5.66 44.13 11.96
CA LEU A 261 -6.66 44.83 12.77
C LEU A 261 -7.30 43.92 13.83
N HIS A 262 -7.58 44.49 14.99
CA HIS A 262 -7.90 43.79 16.23
C HIS A 262 -9.36 43.26 16.36
N ALA A 263 -9.48 42.29 17.28
CA ALA A 263 -10.64 41.76 18.03
C ALA A 263 -11.75 42.79 18.43
N PRO A 264 -12.98 42.40 18.94
CA PRO A 264 -13.20 41.26 19.85
C PRO A 264 -14.58 40.52 19.86
N LEU A 265 -14.70 39.60 20.84
CA LEU A 265 -15.88 38.83 21.31
C LEU A 265 -17.17 39.64 21.56
N PRO A 266 -18.32 38.94 21.71
CA PRO A 266 -18.97 38.94 23.03
C PRO A 266 -19.55 37.59 23.54
N THR A 267 -19.13 37.23 24.75
CA THR A 267 -19.86 36.64 25.91
C THR A 267 -21.00 35.61 25.81
N ASP A 268 -20.87 34.60 26.68
CA ASP A 268 -21.92 33.70 27.21
C ASP A 268 -23.18 34.39 27.76
N SER A 269 -24.25 33.61 27.89
CA SER A 269 -25.33 33.86 28.86
C SER A 269 -25.94 32.56 29.37
N GLN A 270 -25.88 32.36 30.69
CA GLN A 270 -26.50 31.23 31.40
C GLN A 270 -27.95 31.54 31.77
N SER A 271 -28.85 30.56 31.68
CA SER A 271 -30.07 30.57 32.51
C SER A 271 -30.57 29.17 32.88
N LYS A 272 -30.77 29.01 34.19
CA LYS A 272 -30.96 27.82 35.01
C LYS A 272 -32.46 27.50 35.22
N VAL A 273 -32.73 26.34 35.85
CA VAL A 273 -33.94 25.95 36.63
C VAL A 273 -35.01 25.12 35.91
N GLY A 274 -35.33 23.96 36.51
CA GLY A 274 -36.51 23.14 36.24
C GLY A 274 -36.52 21.88 37.13
N ALA A 275 -37.26 21.89 38.24
CA ALA A 275 -37.35 20.77 39.19
C ALA A 275 -38.54 19.83 38.88
N GLY A 276 -38.47 18.58 39.35
CA GLY A 276 -39.52 17.56 39.16
C GLY A 276 -40.80 17.77 40.01
N PRO A 277 -41.74 16.80 40.00
CA PRO A 277 -41.65 15.72 41.00
C PRO A 277 -42.09 14.31 40.53
N LYS A 278 -41.96 13.32 41.43
CA LYS A 278 -42.22 11.86 41.26
C LYS A 278 -43.65 11.43 41.66
N VAL A 279 -44.21 10.40 40.98
CA VAL A 279 -44.99 9.20 41.48
C VAL A 279 -44.99 8.15 40.33
N GLY A 280 -44.97 6.81 40.49
CA GLY A 280 -44.61 5.96 41.65
C GLY A 280 -45.24 4.54 41.68
N ALA A 281 -44.38 3.50 41.67
CA ALA A 281 -44.54 2.14 42.27
C ALA A 281 -45.35 0.99 41.57
N GLY A 282 -44.78 -0.23 41.65
CA GLY A 282 -45.34 -1.56 41.25
C GLY A 282 -44.30 -2.43 40.50
N GLN A 283 -43.57 -3.37 41.14
CA GLN A 283 -43.84 -4.83 41.26
C GLN A 283 -44.09 -5.55 39.90
N GLN A 284 -43.53 -6.73 39.56
CA GLN A 284 -43.08 -7.88 40.37
C GLN A 284 -42.03 -8.78 39.63
N ILE A 285 -41.79 -10.02 40.08
CA ILE A 285 -40.58 -10.86 39.83
C ILE A 285 -40.82 -12.05 38.84
N LEU A 286 -39.74 -12.44 38.13
CA LEU A 286 -39.39 -13.73 37.44
C LEU A 286 -40.18 -15.02 37.79
N PRO A 287 -40.29 -16.07 36.91
CA PRO A 287 -39.14 -16.71 36.25
C PRO A 287 -39.34 -17.37 34.85
N ALA A 288 -38.28 -18.04 34.35
CA ALA A 288 -38.17 -18.71 33.05
C ALA A 288 -38.39 -20.25 33.11
N PRO A 289 -38.55 -20.92 31.94
CA PRO A 289 -38.18 -22.33 31.80
C PRO A 289 -37.31 -22.67 30.56
N LYS A 290 -36.58 -23.79 30.68
CA LYS A 290 -35.87 -24.61 29.66
C LYS A 290 -36.20 -26.09 29.99
N PRO A 291 -35.78 -27.10 29.19
CA PRO A 291 -35.81 -27.25 27.73
C PRO A 291 -36.56 -28.55 27.32
N GLY A 292 -36.74 -28.81 26.01
CA GLY A 292 -37.29 -30.08 25.49
C GLY A 292 -36.35 -30.77 24.50
N ILE A 293 -36.21 -32.10 24.59
CA ILE A 293 -35.34 -32.94 23.73
C ILE A 293 -36.19 -34.00 23.02
N SER A 294 -36.05 -34.11 21.70
CA SER A 294 -36.44 -35.29 20.90
C SER A 294 -35.67 -35.27 19.57
N SER A 295 -34.54 -35.99 19.48
CA SER A 295 -34.45 -37.32 18.84
C SER A 295 -34.39 -37.29 17.31
N SER A 296 -33.18 -37.46 16.76
CA SER A 296 -32.95 -37.72 15.33
C SER A 296 -31.94 -38.86 15.16
N SER A 297 -32.37 -39.93 14.49
CA SER A 297 -31.56 -41.12 14.17
C SER A 297 -30.79 -40.99 12.85
N ILE A 298 -29.60 -41.58 12.83
CA ILE A 298 -28.72 -41.93 11.68
C ILE A 298 -28.74 -43.49 11.62
N PRO A 299 -28.31 -44.29 10.60
CA PRO A 299 -27.73 -44.06 9.24
C PRO A 299 -28.64 -44.62 8.09
N PRO A 300 -28.21 -44.92 6.81
CA PRO A 300 -26.84 -45.09 6.28
C PRO A 300 -26.47 -44.40 4.95
N GLN A 301 -25.16 -44.48 4.67
CA GLN A 301 -24.47 -43.95 3.50
C GLN A 301 -24.67 -44.82 2.23
N SER A 302 -24.64 -44.19 1.07
CA SER A 302 -24.24 -44.83 -0.19
C SER A 302 -23.47 -43.85 -1.08
N ASN A 303 -22.30 -44.25 -1.55
CA ASN A 303 -21.36 -43.40 -2.28
C ASN A 303 -21.64 -43.39 -3.79
N THR A 304 -22.01 -42.25 -4.39
CA THR A 304 -21.88 -42.07 -5.86
C THR A 304 -21.68 -40.62 -6.30
N SER A 305 -20.84 -40.42 -7.32
CA SER A 305 -20.78 -39.28 -8.26
C SER A 305 -20.47 -37.87 -7.73
N VAL A 306 -19.18 -37.56 -7.74
CA VAL A 306 -18.49 -36.24 -7.64
C VAL A 306 -18.84 -35.25 -8.79
N VAL A 307 -19.98 -35.42 -9.48
CA VAL A 307 -20.31 -34.69 -10.72
C VAL A 307 -21.55 -33.80 -10.60
N LYS A 308 -22.33 -33.90 -9.51
CA LYS A 308 -23.64 -33.21 -9.39
C LYS A 308 -23.66 -31.97 -8.50
N GLN A 309 -22.50 -31.46 -8.06
CA GLN A 309 -22.41 -30.44 -7.01
C GLN A 309 -22.02 -29.04 -7.50
N PHE A 310 -22.09 -28.79 -8.82
CA PHE A 310 -21.70 -27.51 -9.44
C PHE A 310 -22.87 -26.70 -10.06
N GLU A 311 -24.11 -27.21 -10.03
CA GLU A 311 -25.23 -26.63 -10.78
C GLU A 311 -26.28 -25.89 -9.94
N ASP A 312 -26.27 -26.02 -8.60
CA ASP A 312 -27.30 -25.44 -7.71
C ASP A 312 -26.83 -24.25 -6.86
N TYR A 313 -25.66 -23.65 -7.14
CA TYR A 313 -25.25 -22.37 -6.51
C TYR A 313 -25.83 -21.15 -7.23
N CYS A 314 -27.14 -21.18 -7.48
CA CYS A 314 -27.89 -19.97 -7.77
C CYS A 314 -28.16 -19.27 -6.41
N PRO A 315 -27.47 -18.16 -6.07
CA PRO A 315 -27.80 -17.44 -4.85
C PRO A 315 -29.27 -17.03 -4.94
N PRO A 316 -30.05 -17.14 -3.85
CA PRO A 316 -31.47 -16.79 -3.91
C PRO A 316 -31.59 -15.34 -4.37
N THR A 317 -32.21 -15.13 -5.54
CA THR A 317 -32.62 -13.81 -6.00
C THR A 317 -33.54 -13.27 -4.93
N GLN A 318 -33.00 -12.43 -4.04
CA GLN A 318 -33.78 -11.77 -3.02
C GLN A 318 -34.68 -10.78 -3.74
N VAL A 319 -35.90 -11.22 -4.05
CA VAL A 319 -36.99 -10.36 -4.52
C VAL A 319 -37.48 -9.53 -3.32
N GLY A 320 -36.57 -8.72 -2.79
CA GLY A 320 -36.86 -7.77 -1.73
C GLY A 320 -37.88 -6.76 -2.24
N THR A 321 -38.82 -6.38 -1.38
CA THR A 321 -39.66 -5.21 -1.61
C THR A 321 -38.76 -4.00 -1.84
N TYR A 322 -38.77 -3.46 -3.06
CA TYR A 322 -37.91 -2.33 -3.43
C TYR A 322 -38.31 -1.08 -2.64
N ASP A 323 -37.44 -0.67 -1.73
CA ASP A 323 -37.56 0.58 -0.98
C ASP A 323 -36.62 1.63 -1.59
N PRO A 324 -37.13 2.66 -2.29
CA PRO A 324 -36.29 3.70 -2.89
C PRO A 324 -35.64 4.61 -1.84
N HIS A 325 -36.10 4.59 -0.58
CA HIS A 325 -35.51 5.40 0.50
C HIS A 325 -34.21 4.79 1.04
N GLN A 326 -33.87 3.55 0.63
CA GLN A 326 -32.62 2.89 0.97
C GLN A 326 -31.62 2.99 -0.20
N PRO A 327 -30.32 3.20 0.08
CA PRO A 327 -29.31 3.19 -0.97
C PRO A 327 -29.12 1.78 -1.52
N PHE A 328 -29.23 1.60 -2.83
CA PHE A 328 -29.07 0.30 -3.48
C PHE A 328 -27.61 -0.20 -3.49
N MET A 329 -26.68 0.73 -3.30
CA MET A 329 -25.24 0.51 -3.24
C MET A 329 -24.66 1.50 -2.24
N SER A 330 -23.93 0.99 -1.24
CA SER A 330 -23.26 1.81 -0.24
C SER A 330 -21.88 1.21 0.06
N TYR A 331 -20.87 2.08 0.16
CA TYR A 331 -19.51 1.69 0.46
C TYR A 331 -18.89 2.69 1.43
N THR A 332 -18.17 2.20 2.43
CA THR A 332 -17.51 3.02 3.44
C THR A 332 -16.10 2.50 3.65
N ARG A 333 -15.10 3.37 3.58
CA ARG A 333 -13.69 2.99 3.75
C ARG A 333 -12.86 4.12 4.33
N LEU A 334 -11.92 3.74 5.19
CA LEU A 334 -10.80 4.56 5.63
C LEU A 334 -9.58 4.26 4.76
N PHE A 335 -8.94 5.31 4.27
CA PHE A 335 -7.69 5.26 3.51
C PHE A 335 -6.60 5.96 4.32
N ASP A 336 -5.53 5.23 4.63
CA ASP A 336 -4.38 5.74 5.36
C ASP A 336 -3.13 5.68 4.48
N GLY A 337 -2.52 6.84 4.20
CA GLY A 337 -1.30 6.97 3.40
C GLY A 337 -0.06 6.31 4.01
N SER A 338 -0.13 5.83 5.25
CA SER A 338 0.89 4.99 5.88
C SER A 338 0.72 3.49 5.58
N ASP A 339 -0.43 3.04 5.06
CA ASP A 339 -0.63 1.64 4.68
C ASP A 339 0.17 1.28 3.42
N ALA A 340 1.03 0.27 3.56
CA ALA A 340 1.86 -0.25 2.48
C ALA A 340 1.04 -0.85 1.32
N ALA A 341 -0.18 -1.36 1.55
CA ALA A 341 -1.03 -1.83 0.46
C ALA A 341 -1.70 -0.69 -0.30
N LEU A 342 -2.26 0.30 0.40
CA LEU A 342 -2.77 1.52 -0.23
C LEU A 342 -1.67 2.21 -1.07
N VAL A 343 -0.45 2.31 -0.53
CA VAL A 343 0.71 2.85 -1.25
C VAL A 343 1.07 2.00 -2.48
N ALA A 344 0.97 0.67 -2.42
CA ALA A 344 1.17 -0.19 -3.59
C ALA A 344 0.09 0.07 -4.68
N HIS A 345 -1.17 0.25 -4.29
CA HIS A 345 -2.24 0.65 -5.20
C HIS A 345 -2.01 2.03 -5.82
N LEU A 346 -1.52 3.00 -5.05
CA LEU A 346 -1.16 4.33 -5.55
C LEU A 346 -0.05 4.23 -6.61
N ARG A 347 1.00 3.43 -6.38
CA ARG A 347 2.05 3.19 -7.38
C ARG A 347 1.49 2.60 -8.67
N ASP A 348 0.66 1.55 -8.58
CA ASP A 348 0.05 0.91 -9.75
C ASP A 348 -0.88 1.89 -10.51
N TYR A 349 -1.69 2.67 -9.80
CA TYR A 349 -2.57 3.72 -10.36
C TYR A 349 -1.76 4.79 -11.13
N LEU A 350 -0.61 5.21 -10.61
CA LEU A 350 0.25 6.21 -11.26
C LEU A 350 0.98 5.66 -12.49
N GLU A 351 1.42 4.40 -12.44
CA GLU A 351 2.07 3.77 -13.59
C GLU A 351 1.09 3.49 -14.73
N VAL A 352 -0.20 3.27 -14.44
CA VAL A 352 -1.26 3.15 -15.45
C VAL A 352 -1.74 4.50 -15.98
N SER A 353 -2.11 5.44 -15.09
CA SER A 353 -2.59 6.78 -15.48
C SER A 353 -1.55 7.59 -16.25
N GLY A 354 -0.26 7.26 -16.06
CA GLY A 354 0.82 7.81 -16.86
C GLY A 354 1.14 9.26 -16.55
N ASP A 355 0.76 9.77 -15.38
CA ASP A 355 1.10 11.12 -14.96
C ASP A 355 2.63 11.32 -14.94
N ARG A 356 3.08 12.36 -15.62
CA ARG A 356 4.51 12.66 -15.85
C ARG A 356 5.05 13.76 -14.92
N ARG A 357 4.26 14.23 -13.96
CA ARG A 357 4.68 15.23 -12.95
C ARG A 357 5.97 14.81 -12.23
N SER A 358 6.75 15.81 -11.83
CA SER A 358 7.92 15.64 -10.97
C SER A 358 7.49 15.25 -9.55
N GLY A 359 8.36 14.51 -8.84
CA GLY A 359 8.15 14.12 -7.44
C GLY A 359 7.71 12.67 -7.19
N GLY A 360 7.53 11.84 -8.23
CA GLY A 360 7.25 10.41 -8.07
C GLY A 360 5.85 10.11 -7.51
N TRP A 361 5.69 8.96 -6.85
CA TRP A 361 4.45 8.57 -6.17
C TRP A 361 4.39 9.16 -4.75
N GLU A 362 5.54 9.44 -4.16
CA GLU A 362 5.70 10.08 -2.86
C GLU A 362 5.03 11.45 -2.84
N ALA A 363 5.21 12.25 -3.90
CA ALA A 363 4.60 13.58 -4.01
C ALA A 363 3.06 13.57 -4.12
N TYR A 364 2.43 12.43 -4.42
CA TYR A 364 0.97 12.30 -4.34
C TYR A 364 0.49 12.26 -2.88
N LEU A 365 1.28 11.71 -1.96
CA LEU A 365 0.95 11.72 -0.52
C LEU A 365 1.16 13.10 0.14
N HIS A 366 1.91 14.00 -0.51
CA HIS A 366 2.10 15.39 -0.06
C HIS A 366 1.08 16.37 -0.65
N ARG A 367 0.24 15.95 -1.62
CA ARG A 367 -0.75 16.82 -2.27
C ARG A 367 -2.15 16.28 -2.05
N SER A 368 -2.95 16.98 -1.25
CA SER A 368 -4.32 16.57 -0.89
C SER A 368 -5.17 16.21 -2.10
N GLU A 369 -5.17 17.02 -3.14
CA GLU A 369 -6.02 16.82 -4.33
C GLU A 369 -5.73 15.52 -5.08
N ASP A 370 -4.45 15.20 -5.16
CA ASP A 370 -3.93 14.01 -5.82
C ASP A 370 -4.26 12.75 -5.01
N PHE A 371 -4.19 12.83 -3.67
CA PHE A 371 -4.62 11.74 -2.78
C PHE A 371 -6.15 11.56 -2.77
N ILE A 372 -6.93 12.65 -2.71
CA ILE A 372 -8.41 12.62 -2.77
C ILE A 372 -8.85 11.94 -4.09
N ARG A 373 -8.26 12.33 -5.23
CA ARG A 373 -8.56 11.69 -6.53
C ARG A 373 -8.22 10.19 -6.54
N PHE A 374 -7.06 9.81 -6.01
CA PHE A 374 -6.68 8.40 -5.92
C PHE A 374 -7.63 7.59 -5.00
N THR A 375 -8.02 8.14 -3.84
CA THR A 375 -8.97 7.47 -2.95
C THR A 375 -10.37 7.37 -3.57
N SER A 376 -10.81 8.38 -4.31
CA SER A 376 -12.05 8.32 -5.11
C SER A 376 -12.01 7.22 -6.16
N HIS A 377 -10.90 7.08 -6.90
CA HIS A 377 -10.70 6.02 -7.89
C HIS A 377 -10.83 4.63 -7.25
N LEU A 378 -10.10 4.40 -6.16
CA LEU A 378 -10.07 3.12 -5.47
C LEU A 378 -11.45 2.77 -4.88
N MET A 379 -12.14 3.75 -4.29
CA MET A 379 -13.51 3.59 -3.80
C MET A 379 -14.48 3.15 -4.90
N ILE A 380 -14.48 3.82 -6.05
CA ILE A 380 -15.36 3.47 -7.19
C ILE A 380 -15.07 2.06 -7.68
N LEU A 381 -13.79 1.71 -7.83
CA LEU A 381 -13.32 0.43 -8.33
C LEU A 381 -13.71 -0.74 -7.41
N GLU A 382 -13.57 -0.57 -6.09
CA GLU A 382 -13.92 -1.61 -5.11
C GLU A 382 -15.45 -1.76 -4.97
N MET A 383 -16.16 -0.64 -4.84
CA MET A 383 -17.62 -0.60 -4.77
C MET A 383 -18.28 -1.23 -6.00
N LEU A 384 -17.90 -0.83 -7.22
CA LEU A 384 -18.52 -1.38 -8.43
C LEU A 384 -18.20 -2.87 -8.63
N THR A 385 -17.02 -3.33 -8.18
CA THR A 385 -16.67 -4.75 -8.28
C THR A 385 -17.50 -5.61 -7.32
N LEU A 386 -17.73 -5.15 -6.08
CA LEU A 386 -18.67 -5.79 -5.14
C LEU A 386 -20.09 -5.93 -5.73
N HIS A 387 -20.53 -4.92 -6.49
CA HIS A 387 -21.85 -4.89 -7.12
C HIS A 387 -21.91 -5.52 -8.54
N GLY A 388 -20.96 -6.39 -8.90
CA GLY A 388 -21.02 -7.19 -10.13
C GLY A 388 -20.36 -6.57 -11.36
N GLY A 389 -19.70 -5.43 -11.21
CA GLY A 389 -18.99 -4.78 -12.30
C GLY A 389 -17.86 -5.69 -12.77
N GLN A 390 -17.87 -6.08 -14.05
CA GLN A 390 -16.84 -6.97 -14.59
C GLN A 390 -15.47 -6.29 -14.50
N ALA A 391 -14.63 -6.75 -13.56
CA ALA A 391 -13.24 -6.37 -13.44
C ALA A 391 -12.46 -6.95 -14.64
N LYS A 392 -12.23 -6.12 -15.66
CA LYS A 392 -11.34 -6.48 -16.76
C LYS A 392 -9.90 -6.28 -16.31
N HIS A 393 -9.27 -7.40 -15.95
CA HIS A 393 -7.84 -7.47 -15.66
C HIS A 393 -7.05 -7.37 -16.96
N GLN A 394 -6.40 -6.23 -17.19
CA GLN A 394 -5.48 -6.02 -18.30
C GLN A 394 -4.05 -6.17 -17.80
N ILE A 395 -3.33 -7.15 -18.33
CA ILE A 395 -1.91 -7.35 -18.02
C ILE A 395 -1.09 -6.40 -18.89
N ILE A 396 -0.45 -5.41 -18.25
CA ILE A 396 0.40 -4.42 -18.90
C ILE A 396 1.85 -4.75 -18.55
N PHE A 397 2.61 -5.21 -19.55
CA PHE A 397 4.06 -5.39 -19.43
C PHE A 397 4.74 -4.03 -19.56
N LYS A 398 5.27 -3.51 -18.45
CA LYS A 398 5.92 -2.20 -18.39
C LYS A 398 7.10 -2.26 -17.42
N VAL A 399 8.26 -1.75 -17.84
CA VAL A 399 9.38 -1.58 -16.92
C VAL A 399 8.97 -0.56 -15.87
N ARG A 400 8.84 -1.00 -14.61
CA ARG A 400 8.45 -0.13 -13.51
C ARG A 400 9.41 1.03 -13.36
N LYS A 401 8.86 2.24 -13.24
CA LYS A 401 9.64 3.46 -12.97
C LYS A 401 9.91 3.61 -11.47
N TYR A 402 9.02 3.07 -10.64
CA TYR A 402 9.09 3.15 -9.18
C TYR A 402 9.14 1.72 -8.60
N ARG A 403 10.14 1.41 -7.76
CA ARG A 403 10.33 0.07 -7.17
C ARG A 403 9.85 0.00 -5.72
#